data_AF-A0A1V6KHN2-F1
#
_entry.id   AF-A0A1V6KHN2-F1
#
_cell.length_a   1.000
_cell.length_b   1.000
_cell.length_c   1.000
_cell.angle_alpha   90.00
_cell.angle_beta   90.00
_cell.angle_gamma   90.00
#
_symmetry.space_group_name_H-M   'P 1'
#
loop_
_entity.id
_entity.type
_entity.pdbx_description
1 polymer ?
#
loop_
_entity_poly.entity_id
_entity_poly.type
_entity_poly.pdbx_seq_one_letter_code
_entity_poly.pdbx_strand_id
1 'polypeptide(L)'
;MRFLPNNRKESRIKNTSIADIILLAAICISVVSCSSVPKEIAIAGIFDRFEKTPHVILRSGDIFLRDIAACLDDSTIQAIETIASDKSNESEKKKEPSKPIDHANIDKLLTRAQVVGIGVSLTETGQPALEAVFAGNFPDLLTSLSFSLDSNWKKINGGYALKSGSLYVRNPNQGQVHLATWVPPASPITNPGASALAAKSGVLANAMDFAIYIDAKSTIVSQLPIMEGVTLPFEGILMSAIREKTSPPKGDPSAMYRTTFQIRMKDEQSARTYKPIVRFLWVMLSSKLSSYGIAISPEIAIEQQGSIFISQPVMISARQLVDVGLSISTFDN
;
A
#
# COMPACT_ATOMS: atom_id res chain seq x y z
N MET A 1 -42.51 49.03 55.05
CA MET A 1 -42.79 47.64 54.61
C MET A 1 -43.10 47.68 53.11
N ARG A 2 -42.22 47.14 52.25
CA ARG A 2 -42.46 45.99 51.34
C ARG A 2 -43.73 46.16 50.47
N PHE A 3 -43.69 46.11 49.14
CA PHE A 3 -43.02 45.12 48.29
C PHE A 3 -42.53 45.71 46.95
N LEU A 4 -41.37 45.26 46.51
CA LEU A 4 -40.79 45.48 45.17
C LEU A 4 -41.65 44.78 44.08
N PRO A 5 -41.88 45.40 42.92
CA PRO A 5 -42.30 44.65 41.73
C PRO A 5 -41.11 43.83 41.19
N ASN A 6 -41.34 42.52 41.15
CA ASN A 6 -40.44 41.49 40.67
C ASN A 6 -40.28 41.60 39.14
N ASN A 7 -39.32 42.40 38.65
CA ASN A 7 -38.90 42.39 37.25
C ASN A 7 -37.96 41.20 36.99
N ARG A 8 -38.52 39.99 36.95
CA ARG A 8 -37.87 38.87 36.26
C ARG A 8 -37.82 39.23 34.78
N LYS A 9 -36.65 39.65 34.29
CA LYS A 9 -36.31 39.53 32.88
C LYS A 9 -36.27 38.04 32.55
N GLU A 10 -37.36 37.52 31.99
CA GLU A 10 -37.31 36.25 31.27
C GLU A 10 -36.30 36.42 30.12
N SER A 11 -35.12 35.80 30.26
CA SER A 11 -34.24 35.58 29.14
C SER A 11 -34.96 34.64 28.19
N ARG A 12 -35.61 35.18 27.16
CA ARG A 12 -36.04 34.38 26.01
C ARG A 12 -34.80 33.70 25.46
N ILE A 13 -34.65 32.42 25.76
CA ILE A 13 -33.77 31.52 25.02
C ILE A 13 -34.28 31.62 23.59
N LYS A 14 -33.53 32.30 22.71
CA LYS A 14 -33.82 32.30 21.28
C LYS A 14 -33.75 30.84 20.87
N ASN A 15 -34.90 30.23 20.52
CA ASN A 15 -34.93 28.92 19.90
C ASN A 15 -34.08 29.03 18.63
N THR A 16 -32.87 28.49 18.70
CA THR A 16 -31.99 28.31 17.54
C THR A 16 -32.82 27.53 16.52
N SER A 17 -33.03 28.10 15.35
CA SER A 17 -33.81 27.42 14.32
C SER A 17 -33.11 26.10 14.00
N ILE A 18 -33.86 25.02 13.80
CA ILE A 18 -33.30 23.75 13.32
C ILE A 18 -32.47 23.98 12.05
N ALA A 19 -32.85 24.97 11.23
CA ALA A 19 -32.09 25.42 10.08
C ALA A 19 -30.71 26.00 10.43
N ASP A 20 -30.58 26.74 11.54
CA ASP A 20 -29.30 27.29 12.00
C ASP A 20 -28.38 26.18 12.54
N ILE A 21 -28.96 25.16 13.18
CA ILE A 21 -28.22 23.97 13.63
C ILE A 21 -27.75 23.14 12.43
N ILE A 22 -28.60 22.95 11.42
CA ILE A 22 -28.25 22.24 10.18
C ILE A 22 -27.20 23.03 9.40
N LEU A 23 -27.30 24.36 9.33
CA LEU A 23 -26.34 25.23 8.65
C LEU A 23 -24.99 25.21 9.38
N LEU A 24 -24.99 25.30 10.71
CA LEU A 24 -23.76 25.20 11.53
C LEU A 24 -23.15 23.80 11.40
N ALA A 25 -23.95 22.74 11.38
CA ALA A 25 -23.50 21.38 11.14
C ALA A 25 -22.92 21.22 9.73
N ALA A 26 -23.55 21.79 8.71
CA ALA A 26 -23.06 21.77 7.33
C ALA A 26 -21.74 22.54 7.19
N ILE A 27 -21.59 23.68 7.87
CA ILE A 27 -20.35 24.47 7.94
C ILE A 27 -19.27 23.70 8.69
N CYS A 28 -19.57 23.08 9.83
CA CYS A 28 -18.61 22.23 10.56
C CYS A 28 -18.19 21.01 9.73
N ILE A 29 -19.13 20.35 9.02
CA ILE A 29 -18.84 19.24 8.12
C ILE A 29 -17.94 19.71 6.97
N SER A 30 -18.21 20.87 6.37
CA SER A 30 -17.40 21.39 5.26
C SER A 30 -16.02 21.91 5.70
N VAL A 31 -15.88 22.46 6.91
CA VAL A 31 -14.57 22.85 7.48
C VAL A 31 -13.72 21.62 7.87
N VAL A 32 -14.34 20.53 8.35
CA VAL A 32 -13.66 19.23 8.57
C VAL A 32 -13.33 18.51 7.24
N SER A 33 -13.96 18.93 6.13
CA SER A 33 -13.73 18.37 4.79
C SER A 33 -12.49 18.93 4.08
N CYS A 34 -11.81 19.94 4.64
CA CYS A 34 -10.48 20.38 4.18
C CYS A 34 -9.35 19.51 4.74
N SER A 35 -9.47 18.19 4.62
CA SER A 35 -8.55 17.17 5.15
C SER A 35 -7.80 16.41 4.05
N SER A 36 -7.65 17.02 2.87
CA SER A 36 -6.78 16.48 1.82
C SER A 36 -5.32 16.80 2.13
N VAL A 37 -4.51 15.77 2.37
CA VAL A 37 -3.05 15.93 2.47
C VAL A 37 -2.49 16.13 1.06
N PRO A 38 -1.69 17.18 0.78
CA PRO A 38 -1.01 17.36 -0.50
C PRO A 38 -0.15 16.13 -0.85
N LYS A 39 -0.10 15.76 -2.13
CA LYS A 39 0.55 14.53 -2.60
C LYS A 39 2.01 14.43 -2.13
N GLU A 40 2.75 15.52 -2.13
CA GLU A 40 4.16 15.55 -1.72
C GLU A 40 4.32 15.25 -0.22
N ILE A 41 3.45 15.80 0.62
CA ILE A 41 3.42 15.55 2.07
C ILE A 41 2.96 14.11 2.33
N ALA A 42 1.97 13.65 1.56
CA ALA A 42 1.48 12.27 1.63
C ALA A 42 2.59 11.27 1.27
N ILE A 43 3.39 11.51 0.23
CA ILE A 43 4.53 10.67 -0.14
C ILE A 43 5.57 10.67 0.98
N ALA A 44 6.00 11.85 1.44
CA ALA A 44 7.07 11.96 2.44
C ALA A 44 6.75 11.22 3.74
N GLY A 45 5.50 11.27 4.20
CA GLY A 45 5.06 10.65 5.45
C GLY A 45 4.33 9.32 5.32
N ILE A 46 4.30 8.69 4.13
CA ILE A 46 3.46 7.50 3.90
C ILE A 46 3.85 6.29 4.76
N PHE A 47 5.13 6.20 5.14
CA PHE A 47 5.67 5.09 5.94
C PHE A 47 5.86 5.43 7.43
N ASP A 48 5.60 6.68 7.87
CA ASP A 48 5.83 7.12 9.25
C ASP A 48 4.93 6.44 10.29
N ARG A 49 3.81 5.89 9.82
CA ARG A 49 2.82 5.22 10.67
C ARG A 49 2.95 3.72 10.72
N PHE A 50 3.94 3.17 10.04
CA PHE A 50 4.18 1.73 10.06
C PHE A 50 4.62 1.30 11.47
N GLU A 51 3.98 0.25 11.98
CA GLU A 51 4.21 -0.30 13.31
C GLU A 51 5.36 -1.31 13.28
N LYS A 52 5.64 -1.91 12.12
CA LYS A 52 6.73 -2.87 11.91
C LYS A 52 7.77 -2.35 10.93
N THR A 53 9.00 -2.87 11.02
CA THR A 53 9.99 -2.68 9.96
C THR A 53 9.74 -3.71 8.86
N PRO A 54 9.28 -3.30 7.67
CA PRO A 54 9.04 -4.20 6.56
C PRO A 54 10.35 -4.67 5.90
N HIS A 55 10.31 -5.84 5.26
CA HIS A 55 11.36 -6.32 4.36
C HIS A 55 11.04 -6.02 2.89
N VAL A 56 9.77 -5.74 2.58
CA VAL A 56 9.32 -5.26 1.27
C VAL A 56 8.49 -4.02 1.49
N ILE A 57 8.79 -2.94 0.79
CA ILE A 57 7.97 -1.72 0.78
C ILE A 57 7.56 -1.35 -0.62
N LEU A 58 6.35 -0.86 -0.76
CA LEU A 58 5.76 -0.45 -2.01
C LEU A 58 5.10 0.90 -1.82
N ARG A 59 5.36 1.83 -2.72
CA ARG A 59 4.63 3.09 -2.82
C ARG A 59 3.99 3.18 -4.20
N SER A 60 2.72 3.53 -4.20
CA SER A 60 1.92 3.70 -5.40
C SER A 60 1.19 5.04 -5.39
N GLY A 61 1.07 5.65 -6.56
CA GLY A 61 0.29 6.88 -6.78
C GLY A 61 -1.11 6.54 -7.27
N ASP A 62 -2.00 7.52 -7.16
CA ASP A 62 -3.40 7.46 -7.60
C ASP A 62 -3.61 6.90 -9.01
N ILE A 63 -2.78 7.30 -9.98
CA ILE A 63 -2.92 6.85 -11.37
C ILE A 63 -2.63 5.35 -11.47
N PHE A 64 -1.52 4.88 -10.90
CA PHE A 64 -1.16 3.47 -10.89
C PHE A 64 -2.21 2.63 -10.15
N LEU A 65 -2.68 3.09 -8.99
CA LEU A 65 -3.72 2.41 -8.23
C LEU A 65 -4.99 2.17 -9.06
N ARG A 66 -5.40 3.15 -9.86
CA ARG A 66 -6.58 3.02 -10.73
C ARG A 66 -6.34 2.06 -11.89
N ASP A 67 -5.17 2.13 -12.53
CA ASP A 67 -4.84 1.21 -13.62
C ASP A 67 -4.79 -0.24 -13.12
N ILE A 68 -4.24 -0.48 -11.92
CA ILE A 68 -4.22 -1.81 -11.29
C ILE A 68 -5.61 -2.26 -10.85
N ALA A 69 -6.42 -1.37 -10.27
CA ALA A 69 -7.79 -1.70 -9.87
C ALA A 69 -8.64 -2.16 -11.07
N ALA A 70 -8.43 -1.55 -12.24
CA ALA A 70 -9.09 -1.98 -13.47
C ALA A 70 -8.65 -3.38 -13.95
N CYS A 71 -7.50 -3.89 -13.48
CA CYS A 71 -7.05 -5.25 -13.75
C CYS A 71 -7.64 -6.30 -12.78
N LEU A 72 -8.20 -5.89 -11.64
CA LEU A 72 -8.75 -6.82 -10.64
C LEU A 72 -10.14 -7.29 -11.07
N ASP A 73 -10.18 -8.36 -11.85
CA ASP A 73 -11.43 -9.08 -12.16
C ASP A 73 -11.77 -10.11 -11.05
N ASP A 74 -12.99 -10.67 -11.07
CA ASP A 74 -13.45 -11.63 -10.07
C ASP A 74 -12.54 -12.87 -9.97
N SER A 75 -11.87 -13.24 -11.06
CA SER A 75 -10.90 -14.35 -11.09
C SER A 75 -9.58 -14.02 -10.40
N THR A 76 -9.08 -12.80 -10.60
CA THR A 76 -7.91 -12.25 -9.92
C THR A 76 -8.16 -12.13 -8.42
N ILE A 77 -9.36 -11.67 -8.07
CA ILE A 77 -9.82 -11.58 -6.69
C ILE A 77 -9.89 -12.96 -6.05
N GLN A 78 -10.50 -13.94 -6.71
CA GLN A 78 -10.59 -15.30 -6.21
C GLN A 78 -9.20 -15.92 -6.01
N ALA A 79 -8.23 -15.62 -6.89
CA ALA A 79 -6.84 -16.01 -6.70
C ALA A 79 -6.23 -15.36 -5.45
N ILE A 80 -6.42 -14.05 -5.25
CA ILE A 80 -5.93 -13.31 -4.07
C ILE A 80 -6.56 -13.86 -2.79
N GLU A 81 -7.88 -14.11 -2.76
CA GLU A 81 -8.58 -14.69 -1.61
C GLU A 81 -8.08 -16.08 -1.27
N THR A 82 -7.81 -16.90 -2.29
CA THR A 82 -7.28 -18.26 -2.11
C THR A 82 -5.88 -18.22 -1.49
N ILE A 83 -5.05 -17.26 -1.90
CA ILE A 83 -3.69 -17.04 -1.35
C ILE A 83 -3.75 -16.47 0.07
N ALA A 84 -4.70 -15.58 0.36
CA ALA A 84 -4.85 -14.96 1.67
C ALA A 84 -5.53 -15.87 2.72
N SER A 85 -6.27 -16.89 2.29
CA SER A 85 -6.91 -17.84 3.20
C SER A 85 -5.90 -18.91 3.66
N ASP A 86 -5.44 -18.78 4.90
CA ASP A 86 -4.55 -19.72 5.63
C ASP A 86 -5.19 -21.12 5.87
N LYS A 87 -6.25 -21.47 5.13
CA LYS A 87 -6.95 -22.76 5.23
C LYS A 87 -6.37 -23.75 4.22
N SER A 88 -5.17 -24.24 4.53
CA SER A 88 -4.73 -25.53 4.00
C SER A 88 -5.75 -26.60 4.43
N ASN A 89 -6.43 -27.22 3.45
CA ASN A 89 -7.12 -28.52 3.60
C ASN A 89 -8.24 -28.64 4.66
N GLU A 90 -9.26 -27.78 4.62
CA GLU A 90 -10.60 -28.20 5.06
C GLU A 90 -11.42 -28.60 3.84
N SER A 91 -11.50 -29.93 3.66
CA SER A 91 -12.34 -30.72 2.75
C SER A 91 -13.49 -30.00 2.01
N GLU A 92 -13.63 -30.37 0.73
CA GLU A 92 -14.61 -29.96 -0.31
C GLU A 92 -16.11 -30.03 0.03
N LYS A 93 -16.53 -29.87 1.28
CA LYS A 93 -17.95 -29.81 1.64
C LYS A 93 -18.37 -28.38 1.93
N LYS A 94 -18.95 -27.77 0.88
CA LYS A 94 -19.68 -26.50 0.85
C LYS A 94 -18.85 -25.27 1.20
N LYS A 95 -17.97 -24.85 0.28
CA LYS A 95 -17.70 -23.41 0.12
C LYS A 95 -19.02 -22.79 -0.36
N GLU A 96 -19.70 -22.04 0.51
CA GLU A 96 -20.71 -21.09 0.04
C GLU A 96 -20.05 -20.22 -1.04
N PRO A 97 -20.75 -19.91 -2.14
CA PRO A 97 -20.20 -19.02 -3.15
C PRO A 97 -19.77 -17.73 -2.45
N SER A 98 -18.47 -17.39 -2.56
CA SER A 98 -17.98 -16.13 -2.02
C SER A 98 -18.85 -15.02 -2.60
N LYS A 99 -19.37 -14.14 -1.73
CA LYS A 99 -20.13 -12.99 -2.21
C LYS A 99 -19.22 -12.23 -3.18
N PRO A 100 -19.70 -11.85 -4.37
CA PRO A 100 -18.91 -11.02 -5.27
C PRO A 100 -18.45 -9.79 -4.50
N ILE A 101 -17.16 -9.48 -4.59
CA ILE A 101 -16.60 -8.30 -3.94
C ILE A 101 -17.34 -7.09 -4.48
N ASP A 102 -17.74 -6.20 -3.58
CA ASP A 102 -18.34 -4.93 -3.95
C ASP A 102 -17.25 -4.02 -4.53
N HIS A 103 -16.99 -4.16 -5.83
CA HIS A 103 -16.08 -3.33 -6.63
C HIS A 103 -16.34 -1.83 -6.41
N ALA A 104 -17.58 -1.44 -6.12
CA ALA A 104 -17.91 -0.06 -5.83
C ALA A 104 -17.33 0.44 -4.50
N ASN A 105 -17.09 -0.43 -3.51
CA ASN A 105 -16.45 -0.06 -2.25
C ASN A 105 -14.93 0.04 -2.38
N ILE A 106 -14.30 -0.84 -3.16
CA ILE A 106 -12.88 -0.72 -3.51
C ILE A 106 -12.66 0.57 -4.29
N ASP A 107 -13.50 0.85 -5.29
CA ASP A 107 -13.41 2.07 -6.09
C ASP A 107 -13.62 3.33 -5.23
N LYS A 108 -14.53 3.32 -4.26
CA LYS A 108 -14.68 4.44 -3.30
C LYS A 108 -13.45 4.69 -2.43
N LEU A 109 -12.71 3.66 -2.04
CA LEU A 109 -11.50 3.82 -1.24
C LEU A 109 -10.33 4.31 -2.11
N LEU A 110 -10.15 3.69 -3.27
CA LEU A 110 -9.09 4.04 -4.22
C LEU A 110 -9.32 5.42 -4.85
N THR A 111 -10.58 5.83 -5.05
CA THR A 111 -10.90 7.17 -5.57
C THR A 111 -10.47 8.29 -4.63
N ARG A 112 -10.43 8.02 -3.31
CA ARG A 112 -10.05 8.96 -2.26
C ARG A 112 -8.55 8.93 -1.98
N ALA A 113 -7.87 7.81 -2.26
CA ALA A 113 -6.44 7.66 -2.08
C ALA A 113 -5.66 8.39 -3.18
N GLN A 114 -4.71 9.23 -2.77
CA GLN A 114 -3.74 9.87 -3.66
C GLN A 114 -2.42 9.09 -3.70
N VAL A 115 -2.06 8.48 -2.57
CA VAL A 115 -0.83 7.72 -2.38
C VAL A 115 -1.14 6.54 -1.49
N VAL A 116 -0.54 5.39 -1.79
CA VAL A 116 -0.60 4.20 -0.95
C VAL A 116 0.80 3.72 -0.66
N GLY A 117 1.08 3.48 0.62
CA GLY A 117 2.27 2.77 1.09
C GLY A 117 1.85 1.40 1.56
N ILE A 118 2.52 0.35 1.11
CA ILE A 118 2.31 -1.02 1.56
C ILE A 118 3.66 -1.53 2.05
N GLY A 119 3.65 -2.32 3.12
CA GLY A 119 4.83 -3.05 3.56
C GLY A 119 4.48 -4.46 3.99
N VAL A 120 5.42 -5.36 3.71
CA VAL A 120 5.36 -6.76 4.11
C VAL A 120 6.50 -7.00 5.08
N SER A 121 6.14 -7.49 6.26
CA SER A 121 7.04 -7.89 7.34
C SER A 121 6.80 -9.36 7.66
N LEU A 122 7.65 -9.94 8.51
CA LEU A 122 7.41 -11.27 9.09
C LEU A 122 6.96 -11.11 10.55
N THR A 123 6.03 -11.94 10.99
CA THR A 123 5.71 -12.09 12.41
C THR A 123 6.85 -12.83 13.13
N GLU A 124 6.81 -12.82 14.48
CA GLU A 124 7.72 -13.65 15.29
C GLU A 124 7.59 -15.15 14.99
N THR A 125 6.42 -15.57 14.49
CA THR A 125 6.14 -16.94 14.03
C THR A 125 6.54 -17.20 12.59
N GLY A 126 7.15 -16.22 11.90
CA GLY A 126 7.60 -16.34 10.51
C GLY A 126 6.51 -16.20 9.45
N GLN A 127 5.26 -15.87 9.84
CA GLN A 127 4.16 -15.64 8.89
C GLN A 127 4.23 -14.23 8.28
N PRO A 128 3.78 -14.03 7.03
CA PRO A 128 3.74 -12.71 6.41
C PRO A 128 2.73 -11.80 7.11
N ALA A 129 3.16 -10.59 7.45
CA ALA A 129 2.37 -9.55 8.07
C ALA A 129 2.34 -8.32 7.15
N LEU A 130 1.14 -7.96 6.67
CA LEU A 130 0.90 -6.87 5.74
C LEU A 130 0.40 -5.63 6.48
N GLU A 131 0.96 -4.48 6.13
CA GLU A 131 0.54 -3.16 6.57
C GLU A 131 0.34 -2.26 5.35
N ALA A 132 -0.71 -1.44 5.36
CA ALA A 132 -0.99 -0.51 4.28
C ALA A 132 -1.53 0.82 4.80
N VAL A 133 -0.96 1.92 4.32
CA VAL A 133 -1.41 3.28 4.62
C VAL A 133 -1.89 3.93 3.32
N PHE A 134 -3.13 4.38 3.32
CA PHE A 134 -3.75 5.12 2.24
C PHE A 134 -3.78 6.59 2.64
N ALA A 135 -3.13 7.47 1.90
CA ALA A 135 -3.13 8.91 2.13
C ALA A 135 -3.89 9.62 1.00
N GLY A 136 -4.73 10.60 1.37
CA GLY A 136 -5.56 11.34 0.42
C GLY A 136 -6.74 12.04 1.09
N ASN A 137 -7.91 12.00 0.46
CA ASN A 137 -9.12 12.64 0.97
C ASN A 137 -9.86 11.72 1.96
N PHE A 138 -9.32 11.61 3.17
CA PHE A 138 -9.89 10.83 4.26
C PHE A 138 -10.26 11.69 5.48
N PRO A 139 -11.44 12.34 5.49
CA PRO A 139 -11.91 13.04 6.68
C PRO A 139 -12.21 12.05 7.81
N ASP A 140 -11.72 12.33 9.02
CA ASP A 140 -11.79 11.42 10.18
C ASP A 140 -13.21 10.96 10.48
N LEU A 141 -14.13 11.92 10.59
CA LEU A 141 -15.51 11.64 10.97
C LEU A 141 -16.21 10.78 9.93
N LEU A 142 -16.10 11.14 8.65
CA LEU A 142 -16.76 10.40 7.56
C LEU A 142 -16.19 9.00 7.40
N THR A 143 -14.87 8.87 7.53
CA THR A 143 -14.17 7.58 7.45
C THR A 143 -14.50 6.69 8.66
N SER A 144 -14.55 7.27 9.86
CA SER A 144 -14.96 6.55 11.06
C SER A 144 -16.43 6.10 10.98
N LEU A 145 -17.32 6.96 10.48
CA LEU A 145 -18.73 6.62 10.28
C LEU A 145 -18.90 5.51 9.25
N SER A 146 -18.14 5.49 8.14
CA SER A 146 -18.25 4.42 7.15
C SER A 146 -17.93 3.04 7.74
N PHE A 147 -16.93 2.94 8.62
CA PHE A 147 -16.63 1.67 9.31
C PHE A 147 -17.62 1.34 10.43
N SER A 148 -18.16 2.34 11.12
CA SER A 148 -19.16 2.12 12.18
C SER A 148 -20.52 1.67 11.63
N LEU A 149 -20.90 2.14 10.44
CA LEU A 149 -22.18 1.84 9.79
C LEU A 149 -22.13 0.55 8.94
N ASP A 150 -20.94 0.12 8.53
CA ASP A 150 -20.77 -1.13 7.81
C ASP A 150 -20.85 -2.34 8.77
N SER A 151 -21.84 -3.21 8.52
CA SER A 151 -22.08 -4.41 9.32
C SER A 151 -20.94 -5.42 9.31
N ASN A 152 -19.98 -5.32 8.39
CA ASN A 152 -18.83 -6.21 8.31
C ASN A 152 -17.76 -5.88 9.36
N TRP A 153 -17.79 -4.69 9.96
CA TRP A 153 -16.78 -4.24 10.91
C TRP A 153 -17.30 -4.27 12.35
N LYS A 154 -16.39 -4.50 13.28
CA LYS A 154 -16.61 -4.42 14.72
C LYS A 154 -15.66 -3.38 15.30
N LYS A 155 -16.20 -2.42 16.06
CA LYS A 155 -15.36 -1.47 16.80
C LYS A 155 -14.55 -2.22 17.86
N ILE A 156 -13.25 -1.93 17.91
CA ILE A 156 -12.31 -2.46 18.91
C ILE A 156 -11.50 -1.32 19.51
N ASN A 157 -10.74 -1.60 20.58
CA ASN A 157 -9.77 -0.63 21.08
C ASN A 157 -8.73 -0.34 19.99
N GLY A 158 -8.44 0.93 19.74
CA GLY A 158 -7.50 1.36 18.70
C GLY A 158 -8.02 1.37 17.25
N GLY A 159 -9.27 0.96 16.97
CA GLY A 159 -9.76 0.93 15.59
C GLY A 159 -11.01 0.09 15.32
N TYR A 160 -10.98 -0.63 14.21
CA TYR A 160 -12.04 -1.54 13.73
C TYR A 160 -11.42 -2.87 13.29
N ALA A 161 -12.11 -3.96 13.56
CA ALA A 161 -11.75 -5.30 13.10
C ALA A 161 -12.80 -5.81 12.11
N LEU A 162 -12.37 -6.45 11.04
CA LEU A 162 -13.28 -7.16 10.15
C LEU A 162 -13.85 -8.38 10.89
N LYS A 163 -15.17 -8.62 10.80
CA LYS A 163 -15.82 -9.74 11.51
C LYS A 163 -15.39 -11.10 10.97
N SER A 164 -14.97 -11.16 9.71
CA SER A 164 -14.50 -12.36 9.01
C SER A 164 -13.10 -12.13 8.44
N GLY A 165 -12.08 -12.70 9.07
CA GLY A 165 -10.68 -12.60 8.64
C GLY A 165 -9.80 -11.81 9.61
N SER A 166 -8.56 -11.54 9.19
CA SER A 166 -7.51 -10.95 10.03
C SER A 166 -7.21 -9.49 9.69
N LEU A 167 -8.15 -8.77 9.06
CA LEU A 167 -7.93 -7.37 8.66
C LEU A 167 -8.40 -6.39 9.75
N TYR A 168 -7.53 -5.44 10.06
CA TYR A 168 -7.78 -4.41 11.08
C TYR A 168 -7.52 -3.02 10.49
N VAL A 169 -8.44 -2.09 10.77
CA VAL A 169 -8.29 -0.67 10.42
C VAL A 169 -7.95 0.07 11.71
N ARG A 170 -6.83 0.78 11.76
CA ARG A 170 -6.51 1.68 12.87
C ARG A 170 -7.51 2.84 12.89
N ASN A 171 -7.67 3.50 14.04
CA ASN A 171 -8.51 4.70 14.10
C ASN A 171 -8.14 5.68 12.97
N PRO A 172 -9.10 6.05 12.11
CA PRO A 172 -8.85 6.98 11.01
C PRO A 172 -8.22 8.27 11.53
N ASN A 173 -7.27 8.80 10.77
CA ASN A 173 -6.57 10.04 11.07
C ASN A 173 -6.63 10.95 9.84
N GLN A 174 -6.44 12.26 10.03
CA GLN A 174 -6.77 13.25 9.01
C GLN A 174 -5.99 12.97 7.73
N GLY A 175 -6.75 12.63 6.69
CA GLY A 175 -6.22 12.33 5.37
C GLY A 175 -5.52 10.98 5.24
N GLN A 176 -5.60 10.09 6.24
CA GLN A 176 -4.97 8.77 6.20
C GLN A 176 -5.84 7.64 6.78
N VAL A 177 -5.83 6.49 6.10
CA VAL A 177 -6.37 5.23 6.58
C VAL A 177 -5.24 4.23 6.69
N HIS A 178 -5.12 3.59 7.85
CA HIS A 178 -4.08 2.59 8.11
C HIS A 178 -4.73 1.23 8.36
N LEU A 179 -4.37 0.24 7.53
CA LEU A 179 -4.76 -1.16 7.58
C LEU A 179 -3.58 -2.05 7.98
N ALA A 180 -3.85 -3.10 8.76
CA ALA A 180 -2.86 -4.14 9.02
C ALA A 180 -3.53 -5.51 9.21
N THR A 181 -2.75 -6.59 9.05
CA THR A 181 -3.22 -7.97 9.25
C THR A 181 -3.10 -8.48 10.69
N TRP A 182 -2.79 -7.59 11.63
CA TRP A 182 -2.70 -7.90 13.05
C TRP A 182 -3.48 -6.91 13.92
N VAL A 183 -3.81 -7.38 15.12
CA VAL A 183 -4.57 -6.63 16.12
C VAL A 183 -3.83 -5.33 16.45
N PRO A 184 -4.51 -4.17 16.47
CA PRO A 184 -3.91 -2.91 16.88
C PRO A 184 -3.29 -3.03 18.29
N PRO A 185 -2.08 -2.49 18.51
CA PRO A 185 -1.52 -2.40 19.85
C PRO A 185 -2.39 -1.49 20.74
N ALA A 186 -2.37 -1.72 22.04
CA ALA A 186 -3.13 -0.91 23.01
C ALA A 186 -2.70 0.57 23.04
N SER A 187 -1.49 0.86 22.57
CA SER A 187 -0.98 2.21 22.36
C SER A 187 -0.37 2.28 20.95
N PRO A 188 -0.50 3.41 20.22
CA PRO A 188 0.12 3.55 18.90
C PRO A 188 1.63 3.36 19.01
N ILE A 189 2.18 2.40 18.26
CA ILE A 189 3.61 2.17 18.16
C ILE A 189 4.02 2.59 16.76
N THR A 190 4.83 3.63 16.60
CA THR A 190 5.45 3.94 15.30
C THR A 190 6.86 3.38 15.30
N ASN A 191 7.23 2.65 14.25
CA ASN A 191 8.56 2.13 14.08
C ASN A 191 9.30 2.93 12.99
N PRO A 192 10.38 3.67 13.33
CA PRO A 192 11.09 4.49 12.36
C PRO A 192 11.80 3.66 11.27
N GLY A 193 11.91 2.33 11.44
CA GLY A 193 12.57 1.45 10.48
C GLY A 193 11.95 1.47 9.10
N ALA A 194 10.62 1.63 8.98
CA ALA A 194 9.94 1.74 7.69
C ALA A 194 10.32 3.03 6.96
N SER A 195 10.25 4.18 7.65
CA SER A 195 10.66 5.48 7.08
C SER A 195 12.15 5.51 6.74
N ALA A 196 13.00 4.92 7.59
CA ALA A 196 14.44 4.80 7.31
C ALA A 196 14.71 3.95 6.05
N LEU A 197 14.00 2.83 5.90
CA LEU A 197 14.10 1.98 4.71
C LEU A 197 13.60 2.70 3.45
N ALA A 198 12.49 3.41 3.54
CA ALA A 198 11.92 4.18 2.44
C ALA A 198 12.86 5.31 1.98
N ALA A 199 13.46 6.03 2.92
CA ALA A 199 14.44 7.07 2.64
C ALA A 199 15.70 6.50 1.96
N LYS A 200 16.24 5.39 2.48
CA LYS A 200 17.44 4.74 1.93
C LYS A 200 17.19 4.13 0.54
N SER A 201 16.05 3.49 0.34
CA SER A 201 15.72 2.76 -0.89
C SER A 201 15.40 3.66 -2.09
N GLY A 202 15.00 4.91 -1.85
CA GLY A 202 14.56 5.83 -2.91
C GLY A 202 13.12 5.64 -3.37
N VAL A 203 12.32 4.82 -2.66
CA VAL A 203 10.89 4.59 -2.95
C VAL A 203 10.03 5.87 -2.82
N LEU A 204 10.52 6.85 -2.07
CA LEU A 204 9.89 8.15 -1.87
C LEU A 204 10.11 9.15 -3.01
N ALA A 205 10.78 8.76 -4.11
CA ALA A 205 11.02 9.67 -5.23
C ALA A 205 9.70 10.09 -5.90
N ASN A 206 9.39 11.39 -5.82
CA ASN A 206 8.14 11.98 -6.38
C ASN A 206 7.96 11.75 -7.89
N ALA A 207 9.04 11.54 -8.63
CA ALA A 207 9.00 11.35 -10.08
C ALA A 207 8.41 9.99 -10.51
N MET A 208 8.19 9.06 -9.57
CA MET A 208 7.75 7.70 -9.85
C MET A 208 6.24 7.55 -9.59
N ASP A 209 5.51 6.92 -10.52
CA ASP A 209 4.10 6.57 -10.32
C ASP A 209 3.95 5.32 -9.44
N PHE A 210 4.90 4.39 -9.58
CA PHE A 210 4.99 3.18 -8.76
C PHE A 210 6.45 2.86 -8.39
N ALA A 211 6.67 2.37 -7.16
CA ALA A 211 7.98 1.89 -6.71
C ALA A 211 7.81 0.76 -5.70
N ILE A 212 8.60 -0.29 -5.83
CA ILE A 212 8.70 -1.38 -4.85
C ILE A 212 10.17 -1.67 -4.57
N TYR A 213 10.50 -1.74 -3.29
CA TYR A 213 11.82 -2.10 -2.81
C TYR A 213 11.76 -3.37 -1.98
N ILE A 214 12.66 -4.30 -2.29
CA ILE A 214 12.84 -5.57 -1.59
C ILE A 214 14.20 -5.50 -0.90
N ASP A 215 14.18 -5.49 0.43
CA ASP A 215 15.39 -5.48 1.26
C ASP A 215 16.14 -6.82 1.15
N ALA A 216 17.47 -6.78 1.24
CA ALA A 216 18.31 -7.98 1.21
C ALA A 216 17.95 -9.02 2.28
N LYS A 217 17.36 -8.60 3.41
CA LYS A 217 16.91 -9.50 4.47
C LYS A 217 15.56 -10.17 4.17
N SER A 218 14.90 -9.81 3.08
CA SER A 218 13.65 -10.43 2.67
C SER A 218 13.83 -11.90 2.32
N THR A 219 12.87 -12.74 2.72
CA THR A 219 12.83 -14.15 2.31
C THR A 219 12.75 -14.32 0.79
N ILE A 220 12.16 -13.34 0.09
CA ILE A 220 12.11 -13.31 -1.38
C ILE A 220 13.53 -13.25 -1.97
N VAL A 221 14.44 -12.52 -1.32
CA VAL A 221 15.85 -12.45 -1.75
C VAL A 221 16.57 -13.77 -1.45
N SER A 222 16.28 -14.42 -0.32
CA SER A 222 16.88 -15.73 -0.01
C SER A 222 16.45 -16.84 -0.98
N GLN A 223 15.33 -16.67 -1.68
CA GLN A 223 14.87 -17.57 -2.74
C GLN A 223 15.52 -17.28 -4.11
N LEU A 224 16.19 -16.14 -4.27
CA LEU A 224 17.03 -15.96 -5.44
C LEU A 224 18.13 -17.02 -5.36
N PRO A 225 18.49 -17.68 -6.48
CA PRO A 225 19.59 -18.63 -6.53
C PRO A 225 20.92 -17.87 -6.41
N ILE A 226 21.15 -17.30 -5.23
CA ILE A 226 22.42 -16.76 -4.81
C ILE A 226 23.22 -17.98 -4.38
N MET A 227 24.40 -18.16 -4.98
CA MET A 227 25.29 -19.28 -4.71
C MET A 227 25.41 -19.52 -3.20
N GLU A 228 25.12 -20.74 -2.76
CA GLU A 228 25.34 -21.16 -1.37
C GLU A 228 26.77 -20.80 -0.95
N GLY A 229 26.90 -20.12 0.19
CA GLY A 229 28.20 -19.75 0.76
C GLY A 229 28.77 -18.38 0.34
N VAL A 230 28.11 -17.59 -0.52
CA VAL A 230 28.56 -16.24 -0.86
C VAL A 230 27.70 -15.17 -0.16
N THR A 231 28.25 -14.53 0.88
CA THR A 231 27.63 -13.35 1.48
C THR A 231 27.88 -12.14 0.58
N LEU A 232 26.90 -11.81 -0.27
CA LEU A 232 26.98 -10.62 -1.09
C LEU A 232 26.75 -9.36 -0.25
N PRO A 233 27.56 -8.30 -0.39
CA PRO A 233 27.30 -6.97 0.19
C PRO A 233 26.16 -6.26 -0.55
N PHE A 234 25.01 -6.91 -0.58
CA PHE A 234 23.79 -6.56 -1.27
C PHE A 234 22.83 -5.87 -0.30
N GLU A 235 22.20 -4.77 -0.72
CA GLU A 235 21.28 -4.02 0.11
C GLU A 235 19.81 -4.30 -0.25
N GLY A 236 19.51 -4.45 -1.54
CA GLY A 236 18.14 -4.69 -2.00
C GLY A 236 17.95 -4.41 -3.48
N ILE A 237 16.75 -4.72 -3.96
CA ILE A 237 16.30 -4.44 -5.34
C ILE A 237 15.20 -3.38 -5.29
N LEU A 238 15.33 -2.33 -6.08
CA LEU A 238 14.27 -1.35 -6.34
C LEU A 238 13.74 -1.57 -7.76
N MET A 239 12.44 -1.77 -7.90
CA MET A 239 11.74 -1.58 -9.17
C MET A 239 10.96 -0.27 -9.11
N SER A 240 11.13 0.56 -10.14
CA SER A 240 10.47 1.85 -10.25
C SER A 240 9.80 1.97 -11.61
N ALA A 241 8.61 2.57 -11.65
CA ALA A 241 7.82 2.68 -12.87
C ALA A 241 7.21 4.07 -13.00
N ILE A 242 7.26 4.59 -14.23
CA ILE A 242 6.67 5.87 -14.65
C ILE A 242 5.70 5.57 -15.78
N ARG A 243 4.48 6.07 -15.66
CA ARG A 243 3.45 5.88 -16.68
C ARG A 243 3.82 6.64 -17.95
N GLU A 244 3.78 5.97 -19.08
CA GLU A 244 4.05 6.62 -20.36
C GLU A 244 2.93 7.61 -20.71
N LYS A 245 3.31 8.75 -21.30
CA LYS A 245 2.37 9.80 -21.73
C LYS A 245 1.41 9.32 -22.82
N THR A 246 1.83 8.31 -23.58
CA THR A 246 1.05 7.69 -24.66
C THR A 246 0.10 6.61 -24.17
N SER A 247 0.12 6.29 -22.88
CA SER A 247 -0.81 5.31 -22.29
C SER A 247 -2.26 5.79 -22.41
N PRO A 248 -3.23 4.86 -22.47
CA PRO A 248 -4.66 5.20 -22.44
C PRO A 248 -5.04 6.03 -21.20
N PRO A 249 -6.30 6.51 -21.11
CA PRO A 249 -6.78 7.20 -19.91
C PRO A 249 -6.57 6.38 -18.62
N LYS A 250 -6.58 7.06 -17.47
CA LYS A 250 -6.46 6.41 -16.15
C LYS A 250 -7.55 5.34 -15.96
N GLY A 251 -7.21 4.22 -15.31
CA GLY A 251 -8.10 3.09 -15.12
C GLY A 251 -8.15 2.13 -16.31
N ASP A 252 -7.04 2.00 -17.07
CA ASP A 252 -6.97 1.10 -18.22
C ASP A 252 -5.91 0.00 -17.99
N PRO A 253 -6.28 -1.30 -18.08
CA PRO A 253 -5.35 -2.42 -17.91
C PRO A 253 -4.17 -2.45 -18.92
N SER A 254 -4.34 -1.80 -20.07
CA SER A 254 -3.32 -1.69 -21.12
C SER A 254 -2.39 -0.48 -20.95
N ALA A 255 -2.53 0.28 -19.85
CA ALA A 255 -1.62 1.38 -19.52
C ALA A 255 -0.17 0.89 -19.44
N MET A 256 0.73 1.59 -20.14
CA MET A 256 2.13 1.21 -20.28
C MET A 256 3.01 1.99 -19.32
N TYR A 257 3.92 1.28 -18.67
CA TYR A 257 4.84 1.79 -17.69
C TYR A 257 6.27 1.57 -18.15
N ARG A 258 7.04 2.66 -18.18
CA ARG A 258 8.49 2.61 -18.29
C ARG A 258 9.06 2.20 -16.94
N THR A 259 9.53 0.97 -16.88
CA THR A 259 9.98 0.32 -15.64
C THR A 259 11.49 0.16 -15.64
N THR A 260 12.14 0.54 -14.55
CA THR A 260 13.57 0.39 -14.33
C THR A 260 13.83 -0.41 -13.07
N PHE A 261 14.75 -1.36 -13.17
CA PHE A 261 15.22 -2.18 -12.05
C PHE A 261 16.58 -1.67 -11.59
N GLN A 262 16.77 -1.62 -10.27
CA GLN A 262 18.02 -1.24 -9.64
C GLN A 262 18.43 -2.30 -8.62
N ILE A 263 19.64 -2.83 -8.75
CA ILE A 263 20.25 -3.72 -7.76
C ILE A 263 21.26 -2.87 -6.97
N ARG A 264 21.05 -2.74 -5.66
CA ARG A 264 21.87 -1.87 -4.80
C ARG A 264 22.89 -2.70 -4.02
N MET A 265 24.15 -2.29 -4.11
CA MET A 265 25.25 -2.83 -3.33
C MET A 265 25.61 -1.85 -2.21
N LYS A 266 26.27 -2.35 -1.17
CA LYS A 266 26.69 -1.58 0.00
C LYS A 266 27.55 -0.36 -0.34
N ASP A 267 28.46 -0.53 -1.30
CA ASP A 267 29.41 0.50 -1.73
C ASP A 267 29.90 0.24 -3.16
N GLU A 268 30.58 1.22 -3.75
CA GLU A 268 31.08 1.15 -5.12
C GLU A 268 32.17 0.08 -5.30
N GLN A 269 33.03 -0.13 -4.30
CA GLN A 269 34.08 -1.15 -4.35
C GLN A 269 33.45 -2.55 -4.44
N SER A 270 32.46 -2.82 -3.59
CA SER A 270 31.64 -4.02 -3.59
C SER A 270 30.94 -4.22 -4.93
N ALA A 271 30.34 -3.17 -5.49
CA ALA A 271 29.73 -3.24 -6.82
C ALA A 271 30.75 -3.63 -7.90
N ARG A 272 31.96 -3.05 -7.90
CA ARG A 272 33.00 -3.41 -8.87
C ARG A 272 33.45 -4.88 -8.71
N THR A 273 33.69 -5.33 -7.48
CA THR A 273 34.15 -6.69 -7.18
C THR A 273 33.12 -7.75 -7.57
N TYR A 274 31.84 -7.51 -7.26
CA TYR A 274 30.77 -8.48 -7.45
C TYR A 274 29.97 -8.28 -8.75
N LYS A 275 30.45 -7.41 -9.66
CA LYS A 275 29.82 -7.13 -10.95
C LYS A 275 29.41 -8.38 -11.76
N PRO A 276 30.23 -9.44 -11.87
CA PRO A 276 29.82 -10.66 -12.57
C PRO A 276 28.63 -11.36 -11.90
N ILE A 277 28.61 -11.40 -10.56
CA ILE A 277 27.52 -12.02 -9.80
C ILE A 277 26.23 -11.22 -9.95
N VAL A 278 26.31 -9.88 -9.90
CA VAL A 278 25.15 -9.02 -10.11
C VAL A 278 24.57 -9.16 -11.52
N ARG A 279 25.43 -9.28 -12.54
CA ARG A 279 24.99 -9.57 -13.91
C ARG A 279 24.29 -10.93 -14.02
N PHE A 280 24.80 -11.95 -13.34
CA PHE A 280 24.15 -13.26 -13.28
C PHE A 280 22.78 -13.18 -12.58
N LEU A 281 22.69 -12.48 -11.44
CA LEU A 281 21.42 -12.23 -10.75
C LEU A 281 20.41 -11.53 -11.65
N TRP A 282 20.86 -10.54 -12.44
CA TRP A 282 20.03 -9.86 -13.42
C TRP A 282 19.48 -10.82 -14.48
N VAL A 283 20.33 -11.65 -15.09
CA VAL A 283 19.92 -12.65 -16.08
C VAL A 283 18.85 -13.59 -15.53
N MET A 284 19.02 -14.06 -14.29
CA MET A 284 18.06 -14.92 -13.62
C MET A 284 16.73 -14.19 -13.36
N LEU A 285 16.78 -12.95 -12.86
CA LEU A 285 15.59 -12.14 -12.62
C LEU A 285 14.84 -11.85 -13.93
N SER A 286 15.55 -11.42 -14.98
CA SER A 286 14.95 -11.15 -16.29
C SER A 286 14.36 -12.41 -16.92
N SER A 287 15.04 -13.56 -16.82
CA SER A 287 14.52 -14.82 -17.32
C SER A 287 13.21 -15.20 -16.61
N LYS A 288 13.17 -15.03 -15.28
CA LYS A 288 11.96 -15.29 -14.48
C LYS A 288 10.82 -14.33 -14.85
N LEU A 289 11.08 -13.03 -14.94
CA LEU A 289 10.08 -12.04 -15.39
C LEU A 289 9.59 -12.33 -16.81
N SER A 290 10.48 -12.78 -17.70
CA SER A 290 10.12 -13.21 -19.05
C SER A 290 9.22 -14.43 -19.08
N SER A 291 9.43 -15.39 -18.16
CA SER A 291 8.53 -16.54 -18.02
C SER A 291 7.11 -16.14 -17.59
N TYR A 292 6.95 -14.99 -16.93
CA TYR A 292 5.66 -14.40 -16.57
C TYR A 292 5.10 -13.47 -17.66
N GLY A 293 5.69 -13.45 -18.86
CA GLY A 293 5.18 -12.70 -20.00
C GLY A 293 5.61 -11.23 -20.06
N ILE A 294 6.56 -10.79 -19.23
CA ILE A 294 7.22 -9.49 -19.41
C ILE A 294 8.25 -9.61 -20.52
N ALA A 295 8.17 -8.79 -21.57
CA ALA A 295 9.13 -8.79 -22.68
C ALA A 295 10.49 -8.18 -22.26
N ILE A 296 11.24 -8.90 -21.43
CA ILE A 296 12.57 -8.53 -20.96
C ILE A 296 13.58 -9.58 -21.45
N SER A 297 14.50 -9.16 -22.33
CA SER A 297 15.59 -10.03 -22.76
C SER A 297 16.68 -10.07 -21.69
N PRO A 298 17.24 -11.24 -21.36
CA PRO A 298 18.43 -11.35 -20.50
C PRO A 298 19.65 -10.62 -21.05
N GLU A 299 19.66 -10.30 -22.35
CA GLU A 299 20.71 -9.53 -23.01
C GLU A 299 20.60 -8.03 -22.72
N ILE A 300 19.47 -7.56 -22.19
CA ILE A 300 19.33 -6.17 -21.76
C ILE A 300 20.38 -5.90 -20.69
N ALA A 301 21.32 -5.01 -21.01
CA ALA A 301 22.44 -4.74 -20.13
C ALA A 301 21.98 -4.08 -18.82
N ILE A 302 22.61 -4.49 -17.73
CA ILE A 302 22.59 -3.77 -16.46
C ILE A 302 23.90 -2.98 -16.32
N GLU A 303 23.77 -1.67 -16.14
CA GLU A 303 24.90 -0.74 -16.09
C GLU A 303 25.21 -0.36 -14.65
N GLN A 304 26.50 -0.36 -14.32
CA GLN A 304 26.94 0.07 -12.99
C GLN A 304 27.06 1.59 -12.94
N GLN A 305 26.36 2.21 -11.99
CA GLN A 305 26.44 3.62 -11.65
C GLN A 305 26.75 3.74 -10.15
N GLY A 306 28.04 3.96 -9.81
CA GLY A 306 28.52 3.93 -8.43
C GLY A 306 28.27 2.56 -7.77
N SER A 307 27.53 2.55 -6.67
CA SER A 307 27.13 1.34 -5.93
C SER A 307 25.85 0.66 -6.45
N ILE A 308 25.24 1.19 -7.51
CA ILE A 308 23.94 0.73 -8.02
C ILE A 308 24.14 0.15 -9.42
N PHE A 309 23.44 -0.95 -9.71
CA PHE A 309 23.30 -1.48 -11.06
C PHE A 309 21.90 -1.18 -11.58
N ILE A 310 21.79 -0.53 -12.74
CA ILE A 310 20.53 -0.04 -13.28
C ILE A 310 20.26 -0.72 -14.62
N SER A 311 19.07 -1.28 -14.80
CA SER A 311 18.64 -1.85 -16.08
C SER A 311 18.30 -0.74 -17.08
N GLN A 312 18.42 -1.04 -18.37
CA GLN A 312 17.68 -0.23 -19.35
C GLN A 312 16.18 -0.28 -19.05
N PRO A 313 15.42 0.78 -19.35
CA PRO A 313 13.99 0.79 -19.11
C PRO A 313 13.26 -0.26 -19.95
N VAL A 314 12.33 -0.97 -19.33
CA VAL A 314 11.48 -1.99 -19.95
C VAL A 314 10.04 -1.51 -19.93
N MET A 315 9.33 -1.75 -21.03
CA MET A 315 7.93 -1.42 -21.15
C MET A 315 7.08 -2.56 -20.58
N ILE A 316 6.29 -2.27 -19.55
CA ILE A 316 5.42 -3.24 -18.87
C ILE A 316 4.02 -2.65 -18.76
N SER A 317 2.99 -3.41 -19.11
CA SER A 317 1.61 -2.97 -18.91
C SER A 317 1.15 -3.10 -17.46
N ALA A 318 0.11 -2.35 -17.08
CA ALA A 318 -0.53 -2.49 -15.77
C ALA A 318 -0.98 -3.94 -15.51
N ARG A 319 -1.57 -4.60 -16.52
CA ARG A 319 -1.97 -6.02 -16.40
C ARG A 319 -0.78 -6.95 -16.15
N GLN A 320 0.30 -6.79 -16.91
CA GLN A 320 1.52 -7.61 -16.70
C GLN A 320 2.10 -7.43 -15.29
N LEU A 321 2.04 -6.22 -14.72
CA LEU A 321 2.49 -5.99 -13.33
C LEU A 321 1.62 -6.72 -12.30
N VAL A 322 0.29 -6.78 -12.52
CA VAL A 322 -0.62 -7.57 -11.67
C VAL A 322 -0.35 -9.05 -11.81
N ASP A 323 -0.26 -9.56 -13.03
CA ASP A 323 -0.08 -10.98 -13.32
C ASP A 323 1.21 -11.52 -12.68
N VAL A 324 2.29 -10.73 -12.73
CA VAL A 324 3.57 -11.06 -12.07
C VAL A 324 3.43 -11.04 -10.55
N GLY A 325 2.74 -10.04 -9.98
CA GLY A 325 2.47 -9.97 -8.54
C GLY A 325 1.72 -11.20 -8.03
N LEU A 326 0.68 -11.64 -8.76
CA LEU A 326 -0.09 -12.84 -8.43
C LEU A 326 0.77 -14.11 -8.53
N SER A 327 1.54 -14.24 -9.60
CA SER A 327 2.39 -15.41 -9.85
C SER A 327 3.51 -15.57 -8.82
N ILE A 328 3.97 -14.47 -8.22
CA ILE A 328 4.94 -14.47 -7.11
C ILE A 328 4.25 -14.84 -5.78
N SER A 329 2.97 -14.52 -5.62
CA SER A 329 2.23 -14.80 -4.38
C SER A 329 1.68 -16.24 -4.27
N THR A 330 1.60 -16.99 -5.37
CA THR A 330 1.25 -18.43 -5.37
C THR A 330 2.43 -19.35 -5.07
N PHE A 331 3.57 -18.80 -4.65
CA PHE A 331 4.82 -19.54 -4.40
C PHE A 331 4.82 -20.19 -3.01
N ASP A 332 3.80 -21.02 -2.76
CA ASP A 332 3.82 -22.06 -1.72
C ASP A 332 3.48 -23.40 -2.40
N ASN A 333 4.53 -24.06 -2.90
CA ASN A 333 4.74 -25.51 -2.99
C ASN A 333 6.12 -25.81 -3.59
#